data_AF-A0A673ARD6-F1
#
_entry.id   AF-A0A673ARD6-F1
#
_cell.length_a   1.000
_cell.length_b   1.000
_cell.length_c   1.000
_cell.angle_alpha   90.00
_cell.angle_beta   90.00
_cell.angle_gamma   90.00
#
_symmetry.space_group_name_H-M   'P 1'
#
loop_
_entity.id
_entity.type
_entity.pdbx_description
1 polymer ?
#
loop_
_entity_poly.entity_id
_entity_poly.type
_entity_poly.pdbx_seq_one_letter_code
_entity_poly.pdbx_strand_id
1 'polypeptide(L)'
;MAQRGVQLDQKKLLCSICWDLLKDPVAIPCGHSYCMSCIKTHWDGEDDKEVHSCPQCRQSFSPRPVLVKNTMLADLAEELKKTGLQAPPSAAPVVDHCYAGPEDVSCDFCTDRKLKAVKSCLQCLVSYCHKHLQPHYDVRQLKKHKLVEPLKQLQDCVCSRHDEVMMMFCRTDQQCICYLCTVDQHLGHDTVTSAAERTEKQRELQVSRQKIQQRIKDKQKDIIVLQQELKIISCTADEAVVKSDRTFTEMIRLVEERRRDVKQQIRSKEENEVIRVKELESKLEQEIAELRRKDAELDRLSHTDDHNQFLLQYPSVSKLSDHPDSSSNNISPLNCFEDLTAAVSELRDKLLDSLKEGWTNILLTITRPKVLVKKTPPEPQTRAEFLQYSREITLDPNTVNTGMSLSEGNKKVTVMEHKQNYSDHPDRFSYCAKINLSNQGCQNHFGSGSSYRPM
;
A
#
# COMPACT_ATOMS: atom_id res chain seq x y z
N MET A 1 14.10 -5.35 -5.06
CA MET A 1 14.36 -4.82 -6.41
C MET A 1 13.53 -5.65 -7.38
N ALA A 2 12.44 -5.09 -7.92
CA ALA A 2 11.60 -5.79 -8.89
C ALA A 2 12.26 -5.75 -10.27
N GLN A 3 12.56 -6.91 -10.86
CA GLN A 3 13.06 -7.00 -12.22
C GLN A 3 11.99 -6.44 -13.17
N ARG A 4 12.30 -5.33 -13.85
CA ARG A 4 11.56 -4.86 -15.02
C ARG A 4 11.71 -5.92 -16.11
N GLY A 5 10.66 -6.70 -16.35
CA GLY A 5 10.55 -7.52 -17.55
C GLY A 5 10.61 -6.62 -18.77
N VAL A 6 11.73 -6.64 -19.48
CA VAL A 6 11.84 -6.02 -20.80
C VAL A 6 10.99 -6.87 -21.74
N GLN A 7 9.88 -6.30 -22.22
CA GLN A 7 9.02 -6.95 -23.20
C GLN A 7 9.82 -7.06 -24.52
N LEU A 8 10.36 -8.24 -24.81
CA LEU A 8 11.11 -8.49 -26.04
C LEU A 8 10.15 -8.38 -27.24
N ASP A 9 10.48 -7.52 -28.20
CA ASP A 9 9.70 -7.34 -29.43
C ASP A 9 9.87 -8.56 -30.33
N GLN A 10 8.84 -9.43 -30.35
CA GLN A 10 8.79 -10.70 -31.09
C GLN A 10 9.17 -10.54 -32.58
N LYS A 11 8.90 -9.38 -33.18
CA LYS A 11 9.20 -9.11 -34.59
C LYS A 11 10.70 -9.08 -34.90
N LYS A 12 11.56 -8.85 -33.89
CA LYS A 12 13.02 -8.74 -34.07
C LYS A 12 13.75 -10.08 -34.11
N LEU A 13 13.05 -11.18 -33.79
CA LEU A 13 13.61 -12.54 -33.77
C LEU A 13 13.00 -13.45 -34.85
N LEU A 14 12.29 -12.88 -35.82
CA LEU A 14 11.74 -13.62 -36.96
C LEU A 14 12.77 -13.69 -38.09
N CYS A 15 12.86 -14.85 -38.72
CA CYS A 15 13.62 -15.03 -39.95
C CYS A 15 12.85 -14.40 -41.12
N SER A 16 13.49 -13.53 -41.89
CA SER A 16 12.86 -12.87 -43.06
C SER A 16 12.69 -13.78 -44.29
N ILE A 17 13.21 -15.01 -44.26
CA ILE A 17 13.01 -16.01 -45.33
C ILE A 17 11.77 -16.86 -45.03
N CYS A 18 11.71 -17.50 -43.86
CA CYS A 18 10.61 -18.39 -43.51
C CYS A 18 9.51 -17.74 -42.67
N TRP A 19 9.71 -16.48 -42.23
CA TRP A 19 8.80 -15.69 -41.39
C TRP A 19 8.48 -16.29 -40.01
N ASP A 20 9.17 -17.37 -39.63
CA ASP A 20 9.11 -18.01 -38.33
C ASP A 20 10.19 -17.48 -37.38
N LEU A 21 10.01 -17.75 -36.08
CA LEU A 21 11.04 -17.52 -35.08
C LEU A 21 12.34 -18.26 -35.44
N LEU A 22 13.47 -17.57 -35.32
CA LEU A 22 14.78 -18.08 -35.72
C LEU A 22 15.10 -19.45 -35.09
N LYS A 23 15.38 -20.44 -35.94
CA LYS A 23 15.87 -21.78 -35.57
C LYS A 23 17.34 -21.88 -35.95
N ASP A 24 18.20 -22.15 -34.97
CA ASP A 24 19.66 -22.06 -35.10
C ASP A 24 20.08 -20.76 -35.82
N PRO A 25 19.79 -19.59 -35.22
CA PRO A 25 20.06 -18.31 -35.85
C PRO A 25 21.52 -18.15 -36.22
N VAL A 26 21.76 -17.57 -37.39
CA VAL A 26 23.07 -17.11 -37.84
C VAL A 26 22.98 -15.64 -38.20
N ALA A 27 24.00 -14.88 -37.82
CA ALA A 27 24.17 -13.50 -38.26
C ALA A 27 25.22 -13.48 -39.37
N ILE A 28 24.83 -13.01 -40.57
CA ILE A 28 25.76 -12.85 -41.69
C ILE A 28 26.49 -11.48 -41.58
N PRO A 29 27.60 -11.24 -42.30
CA PRO A 29 28.44 -10.06 -42.07
C PRO A 29 27.75 -8.69 -42.20
N CYS A 30 26.64 -8.58 -42.92
CA CYS A 30 25.83 -7.36 -42.97
C CYS A 30 24.93 -7.14 -41.75
N GLY A 31 24.99 -8.01 -40.73
CA GLY A 31 24.22 -7.91 -39.48
C GLY A 31 22.80 -8.49 -39.52
N HIS A 32 22.31 -8.93 -40.69
CA HIS A 32 21.00 -9.59 -40.78
C HIS A 32 21.08 -11.03 -40.27
N SER A 33 19.98 -11.50 -39.67
CA SER A 33 19.92 -12.81 -39.02
C SER A 33 18.84 -13.70 -39.63
N TYR A 34 19.18 -14.97 -39.84
CA TYR A 34 18.33 -15.96 -40.49
C TYR A 34 18.43 -17.30 -39.77
N CYS A 35 17.49 -18.22 -40.00
CA CYS A 35 17.71 -19.62 -39.66
C CYS A 35 18.88 -20.16 -40.48
N MET A 36 19.78 -20.92 -39.87
CA MET A 36 20.93 -21.54 -40.54
C MET A 36 20.52 -22.25 -41.85
N SER A 37 19.46 -23.06 -41.80
CA SER A 37 18.95 -23.78 -42.97
C SER A 37 18.42 -22.86 -44.06
N CYS A 38 17.71 -21.79 -43.68
CA CYS A 38 17.08 -20.88 -44.64
C CYS A 38 18.11 -20.11 -45.47
N ILE A 39 19.14 -19.54 -44.83
CA ILE A 39 20.18 -18.83 -45.56
C ILE A 39 21.09 -19.79 -46.32
N LYS A 40 21.30 -21.00 -45.80
CA LYS A 40 22.04 -22.06 -46.51
C LYS A 40 21.32 -22.44 -47.81
N THR A 41 20.02 -22.75 -47.76
CA THR A 41 19.21 -23.06 -48.95
C THR A 41 19.14 -21.90 -49.95
N HIS A 42 19.07 -20.65 -49.46
CA HIS A 42 19.08 -19.48 -50.33
C HIS A 42 20.38 -19.39 -51.13
N TRP A 43 21.54 -19.59 -50.48
CA TRP A 43 22.85 -19.58 -51.15
C TRP A 43 23.14 -20.84 -51.97
N ASP A 44 22.64 -22.01 -51.56
CA ASP A 44 22.78 -23.26 -52.31
C ASP A 44 22.04 -23.17 -53.67
N GLY A 45 20.96 -22.39 -53.76
CA GLY A 45 20.29 -22.06 -55.02
C GLY A 45 21.05 -21.04 -55.89
N GLU A 46 22.10 -20.42 -55.36
CA GLU A 46 22.99 -19.48 -56.05
C GLU A 46 24.38 -20.09 -56.34
N ASP A 47 24.64 -21.39 -56.06
CA ASP A 47 25.98 -22.00 -56.15
C ASP A 47 26.61 -21.97 -57.56
N ASP A 48 25.83 -21.72 -58.62
CA ASP A 48 26.35 -21.45 -59.98
C ASP A 48 26.93 -20.03 -60.15
N LYS A 49 26.78 -19.16 -59.14
CA LYS A 49 27.26 -17.77 -59.11
C LYS A 49 28.33 -17.65 -58.02
N GLU A 50 29.53 -17.17 -58.36
CA GLU A 50 30.64 -16.91 -57.40
C GLU A 50 30.35 -15.81 -56.36
N VAL A 51 29.10 -15.31 -56.32
CA VAL A 51 28.66 -14.16 -55.51
C VAL A 51 27.35 -14.51 -54.83
N HIS A 52 27.37 -14.52 -53.49
CA HIS A 52 26.20 -14.81 -52.67
C HIS A 52 25.61 -13.53 -52.08
N SER A 53 24.30 -13.37 -52.11
CA SER A 53 23.66 -12.12 -51.66
C SER A 53 22.85 -12.27 -50.37
N CYS A 54 22.71 -11.16 -49.64
CA CYS A 54 21.80 -11.07 -48.49
C CYS A 54 20.34 -10.89 -48.97
N PRO A 55 19.38 -11.73 -48.55
CA PRO A 55 17.97 -11.60 -48.93
C PRO A 55 17.34 -10.23 -48.62
N GLN A 56 17.76 -9.57 -47.54
CA GLN A 56 17.15 -8.33 -47.06
C GLN A 56 17.78 -7.07 -47.67
N CYS A 57 19.11 -6.95 -47.64
CA CYS A 57 19.80 -5.73 -48.10
C CYS A 57 20.52 -5.90 -49.44
N ARG A 58 20.52 -7.11 -50.02
CA ARG A 58 21.17 -7.45 -51.29
C ARG A 58 22.67 -7.21 -51.32
N GLN A 59 23.31 -7.06 -50.16
CA GLN A 59 24.77 -7.01 -50.07
C GLN A 59 25.38 -8.33 -50.53
N SER A 60 26.35 -8.24 -51.43
CA SER A 60 27.05 -9.38 -52.03
C SER A 60 28.29 -9.78 -51.23
N PHE A 61 28.59 -11.08 -51.20
CA PHE A 61 29.75 -11.66 -50.54
C PHE A 61 30.47 -12.65 -51.47
N SER A 62 31.79 -12.49 -51.59
CA SER A 62 32.69 -13.43 -52.26
C SER A 62 34.03 -13.43 -51.51
N PRO A 63 34.50 -14.55 -50.93
CA PRO A 63 33.89 -15.88 -50.95
C PRO A 63 32.63 -16.01 -50.07
N ARG A 64 31.92 -17.15 -50.17
CA ARG A 64 30.73 -17.48 -49.36
C ARG A 64 31.03 -17.34 -47.85
N PRO A 65 30.23 -16.57 -47.10
CA PRO A 65 30.44 -16.42 -45.66
C PRO A 65 30.27 -17.76 -44.92
N VAL A 66 31.15 -18.02 -43.96
CA VAL A 66 31.03 -19.17 -43.06
C VAL A 66 29.89 -18.91 -42.08
N LEU A 67 28.95 -19.84 -42.00
CA LEU A 67 27.81 -19.72 -41.10
C LEU A 67 28.12 -20.35 -39.75
N VAL A 68 28.10 -19.54 -38.69
CA VAL A 68 28.26 -19.97 -37.30
C VAL A 68 27.02 -19.60 -36.52
N LYS A 69 26.53 -20.53 -35.69
CA LYS A 69 25.36 -20.32 -34.83
C LYS A 69 25.61 -19.16 -33.87
N ASN A 70 24.70 -18.19 -33.86
CA ASN A 70 24.67 -17.11 -32.89
C ASN A 70 23.96 -17.61 -31.61
N THR A 71 24.75 -17.90 -30.58
CA THR A 71 24.24 -18.43 -29.30
C THR A 71 23.30 -17.45 -28.60
N MET A 72 23.58 -16.15 -28.62
CA MET A 72 22.74 -15.14 -27.98
C MET A 72 21.35 -15.03 -28.62
N LEU A 73 21.27 -15.05 -29.96
CA LEU A 73 19.98 -15.06 -30.65
C LEU A 73 19.22 -16.36 -30.44
N ALA A 74 19.93 -17.48 -30.31
CA ALA A 74 19.31 -18.77 -30.02
C ALA A 74 18.68 -18.77 -28.61
N ASP A 75 19.41 -18.27 -27.60
CA ASP A 75 18.92 -18.17 -26.23
C ASP A 75 17.70 -17.23 -26.14
N LEU A 76 17.76 -16.08 -26.81
CA LEU A 76 16.63 -15.14 -26.87
C LEU A 76 15.39 -15.74 -27.56
N ALA A 77 15.58 -16.50 -28.65
CA ALA A 77 14.48 -17.19 -29.33
C ALA A 77 13.86 -18.28 -28.43
N GLU A 78 14.67 -19.04 -27.70
CA GLU A 78 14.18 -20.06 -26.77
C GLU A 78 13.44 -19.47 -25.56
N GLU A 79 13.92 -18.37 -24.98
CA GLU A 79 13.22 -17.66 -23.92
C GLU A 79 11.87 -17.10 -24.39
N LEU A 80 11.78 -16.64 -25.64
CA LEU A 80 10.54 -16.17 -26.25
C LEU A 80 9.55 -17.31 -26.54
N LYS A 81 10.05 -18.50 -26.91
CA LYS A 81 9.20 -19.71 -27.01
C LYS A 81 8.62 -20.07 -25.64
N LYS A 82 9.42 -20.09 -24.59
CA LYS A 82 8.97 -20.43 -23.22
C LYS A 82 7.92 -19.45 -22.69
N THR A 83 8.05 -18.16 -23.00
CA THR A 83 7.05 -17.14 -22.63
C THR A 83 5.80 -17.16 -23.51
N GLY A 84 5.89 -17.66 -24.75
CA GLY A 84 4.76 -17.82 -25.68
C GLY A 84 3.98 -19.13 -25.59
N LEU A 85 4.46 -20.13 -24.81
CA LEU A 85 3.86 -21.47 -24.70
C LEU A 85 2.68 -21.60 -23.71
N GLN A 86 2.12 -20.49 -23.21
CA GLN A 86 0.84 -20.49 -22.46
C GLN A 86 -0.41 -20.39 -23.35
N ALA A 87 -0.32 -20.69 -24.64
CA ALA A 87 -1.50 -20.92 -25.49
C ALA A 87 -1.26 -22.07 -26.47
N PRO A 88 -2.24 -22.96 -26.70
CA PRO A 88 -2.05 -24.13 -27.54
C PRO A 88 -1.93 -23.77 -29.02
N PRO A 89 -1.15 -24.55 -29.82
CA PRO A 89 -0.82 -24.21 -31.20
C PRO A 89 -1.85 -24.78 -32.19
N SER A 90 -2.53 -23.91 -32.93
CA SER A 90 -3.07 -24.28 -34.25
C SER A 90 -2.17 -23.68 -35.34
N ALA A 91 -1.33 -24.53 -35.94
CA ALA A 91 -0.49 -24.20 -37.07
C ALA A 91 -1.21 -24.52 -38.39
N ALA A 92 -1.23 -23.56 -39.33
CA ALA A 92 -0.86 -23.74 -40.74
C ALA A 92 -1.04 -22.40 -41.51
N PRO A 93 -0.12 -22.05 -42.42
CA PRO A 93 -0.19 -20.80 -43.20
C PRO A 93 -1.05 -21.01 -44.45
N VAL A 94 -1.96 -20.08 -44.74
CA VAL A 94 -2.65 -20.02 -46.03
C VAL A 94 -2.48 -18.63 -46.62
N VAL A 95 -1.91 -18.61 -47.82
CA VAL A 95 -1.82 -17.47 -48.70
C VAL A 95 -3.23 -16.95 -48.98
N ASP A 96 -3.45 -15.68 -48.64
CA ASP A 96 -4.45 -14.78 -49.21
C ASP A 96 -5.86 -15.35 -49.45
N HIS A 97 -6.64 -15.52 -48.37
CA HIS A 97 -8.10 -15.29 -48.30
C HIS A 97 -8.51 -15.30 -46.82
N CYS A 98 -8.72 -14.13 -46.23
CA CYS A 98 -9.15 -14.00 -44.83
C CYS A 98 -10.55 -14.62 -44.64
N TYR A 99 -10.61 -15.89 -44.25
CA TYR A 99 -11.86 -16.51 -43.81
C TYR A 99 -12.38 -15.80 -42.56
N ALA A 100 -13.70 -15.73 -42.40
CA ALA A 100 -14.29 -15.09 -41.23
C ALA A 100 -14.06 -15.98 -39.98
N GLY A 101 -13.37 -15.44 -38.96
CA GLY A 101 -13.29 -16.06 -37.64
C GLY A 101 -14.57 -15.86 -36.80
N PRO A 102 -14.62 -16.41 -35.57
CA PRO A 102 -15.81 -16.33 -34.71
C PRO A 102 -16.25 -14.89 -34.37
N GLU A 103 -15.33 -13.94 -34.39
CA GLU A 103 -15.59 -12.52 -34.10
C GLU A 103 -15.77 -11.66 -35.35
N ASP A 104 -15.52 -12.21 -36.54
CA ASP A 104 -15.60 -11.46 -37.80
C ASP A 104 -17.02 -11.48 -38.37
N VAL A 105 -17.38 -10.41 -39.07
CA VAL A 105 -18.60 -10.41 -39.90
C VAL A 105 -18.31 -11.20 -41.17
N SER A 106 -19.13 -12.19 -41.46
CA SER A 106 -18.99 -13.06 -42.63
C SER A 106 -19.66 -12.45 -43.87
N CYS A 107 -19.14 -12.75 -45.06
CA CYS A 107 -19.83 -12.40 -46.31
C CYS A 107 -21.07 -13.26 -46.53
N ASP A 108 -22.21 -12.64 -46.84
CA ASP A 108 -23.49 -13.35 -46.96
C ASP A 108 -23.67 -14.06 -48.30
N PHE A 109 -22.91 -13.69 -49.33
CA PHE A 109 -22.94 -14.29 -50.66
C PHE A 109 -22.00 -15.49 -50.84
N CYS A 110 -21.09 -15.74 -49.89
CA CYS A 110 -20.26 -16.94 -49.93
C CYS A 110 -21.10 -18.16 -49.57
N THR A 111 -21.18 -19.14 -50.47
CA THR A 111 -21.99 -20.35 -50.33
C THR A 111 -21.34 -21.42 -49.45
N ASP A 112 -20.01 -21.50 -49.47
CA ASP A 112 -19.25 -22.51 -48.71
C ASP A 112 -18.58 -21.88 -47.48
N ARG A 113 -17.25 -21.90 -47.41
CA ARG A 113 -16.50 -21.28 -46.33
C ARG A 113 -16.55 -19.76 -46.46
N LYS A 114 -17.34 -19.11 -45.59
CA LYS A 114 -17.56 -17.66 -45.67
C LYS A 114 -16.28 -16.87 -45.45
N LEU A 115 -15.99 -15.99 -46.40
CA LEU A 115 -14.90 -15.03 -46.30
C LEU A 115 -15.28 -13.90 -45.35
N LYS A 116 -14.29 -13.29 -44.72
CA LYS A 116 -14.46 -12.07 -43.92
C LYS A 116 -15.02 -10.96 -44.80
N ALA A 117 -16.11 -10.35 -44.34
CA ALA A 117 -16.66 -9.18 -44.98
C ALA A 117 -15.69 -8.00 -44.81
N VAL A 118 -15.54 -7.22 -45.88
CA VAL A 118 -14.72 -6.00 -45.89
C VAL A 118 -15.59 -4.75 -45.83
N LYS A 119 -16.84 -4.81 -46.31
CA LYS A 119 -17.84 -3.75 -46.18
C LYS A 119 -19.24 -4.35 -46.05
N SER A 120 -20.13 -3.60 -45.42
CA SER A 120 -21.56 -3.83 -45.49
C SER A 120 -22.25 -2.73 -46.28
N CYS A 121 -23.24 -3.10 -47.08
CA CYS A 121 -24.08 -2.15 -47.80
C CYS A 121 -25.34 -1.87 -47.00
N LEU A 122 -25.59 -0.60 -46.71
CA LEU A 122 -26.78 -0.19 -45.94
C LEU A 122 -28.09 -0.27 -46.74
N GLN A 123 -28.01 -0.27 -48.07
CA GLN A 123 -29.18 -0.41 -48.95
C GLN A 123 -29.48 -1.88 -49.28
N CYS A 124 -28.45 -2.71 -49.43
CA CYS A 124 -28.66 -4.15 -49.67
C CYS A 124 -28.87 -4.94 -48.38
N LEU A 125 -28.52 -4.36 -47.22
CA LEU A 125 -28.53 -5.01 -45.90
C LEU A 125 -27.68 -6.29 -45.87
N VAL A 126 -26.58 -6.27 -46.61
CA VAL A 126 -25.68 -7.42 -46.81
C VAL A 126 -24.22 -7.02 -46.58
N SER A 127 -23.46 -7.95 -46.03
CA SER A 127 -22.01 -7.89 -45.86
C SER A 127 -21.27 -8.63 -46.98
N TYR A 128 -20.25 -7.98 -47.54
CA TYR A 128 -19.53 -8.43 -48.74
C TYR A 128 -18.05 -8.65 -48.45
N CYS A 129 -17.49 -9.77 -48.90
CA CYS A 129 -16.04 -9.92 -49.08
C CYS A 129 -15.58 -9.13 -50.31
N HIS A 130 -14.27 -8.97 -50.52
CA HIS A 130 -13.73 -8.17 -51.61
C HIS A 130 -14.30 -8.56 -52.99
N LYS A 131 -14.38 -9.86 -53.29
CA LYS A 131 -14.92 -10.39 -54.55
C LYS A 131 -16.40 -10.01 -54.74
N HIS A 132 -17.23 -10.20 -53.72
CA HIS A 132 -18.67 -9.92 -53.82
C HIS A 132 -19.00 -8.44 -53.70
N LEU A 133 -18.07 -7.62 -53.20
CA LEU A 133 -18.22 -6.17 -53.13
C LEU A 133 -18.01 -5.50 -54.50
N GLN A 134 -17.26 -6.14 -55.39
CA GLN A 134 -16.84 -5.58 -56.68
C GLN A 134 -17.99 -4.99 -57.53
N PRO A 135 -19.19 -5.59 -57.62
CA PRO A 135 -20.31 -5.00 -58.35
C PRO A 135 -20.75 -3.62 -57.83
N HIS A 136 -20.53 -3.30 -56.54
CA HIS A 136 -20.80 -1.97 -56.00
C HIS A 136 -19.83 -0.90 -56.53
N TYR A 137 -18.68 -1.29 -57.08
CA TYR A 137 -17.73 -0.40 -57.75
C TYR A 137 -17.86 -0.38 -59.26
N ASP A 138 -18.42 -1.42 -59.88
CA ASP A 138 -18.46 -1.53 -61.34
C ASP A 138 -19.83 -1.15 -61.93
N VAL A 139 -20.92 -1.48 -61.22
CA VAL A 139 -22.29 -1.25 -61.69
C VAL A 139 -22.78 0.15 -61.32
N ARG A 140 -23.18 0.95 -62.32
CA ARG A 140 -23.58 2.36 -62.15
C ARG A 140 -24.68 2.57 -61.11
N GLN A 141 -25.68 1.69 -61.04
CA GLN A 141 -26.78 1.77 -60.08
C GLN A 141 -26.30 1.50 -58.65
N LEU A 142 -25.40 0.54 -58.48
CA LEU A 142 -24.89 0.11 -57.18
C LEU A 142 -23.82 1.04 -56.60
N LYS A 143 -23.14 1.84 -57.43
CA LYS A 143 -22.19 2.89 -56.99
C LYS A 143 -22.80 3.91 -56.04
N LYS A 144 -24.13 4.07 -56.06
CA LYS A 144 -24.85 5.00 -55.18
C LYS A 144 -25.11 4.42 -53.79
N HIS A 145 -24.88 3.13 -53.60
CA HIS A 145 -25.08 2.49 -52.31
C HIS A 145 -23.99 2.93 -51.33
N LYS A 146 -24.38 3.11 -50.07
CA LYS A 146 -23.50 3.50 -48.98
C LYS A 146 -22.87 2.26 -48.36
N LEU A 147 -21.55 2.17 -48.47
CA LEU A 147 -20.74 1.12 -47.88
C LEU A 147 -20.15 1.59 -46.55
N VAL A 148 -20.31 0.77 -45.52
CA VAL A 148 -19.78 1.02 -44.17
C VAL A 148 -18.88 -0.13 -43.73
N GLU A 149 -18.14 0.07 -42.63
CA GLU A 149 -17.42 -1.03 -41.99
C GLU A 149 -18.39 -2.17 -41.65
N PRO A 150 -17.95 -3.44 -41.72
CA PRO A 150 -18.83 -4.57 -41.46
C PRO A 150 -19.46 -4.51 -40.07
N LEU A 151 -20.79 -4.60 -40.02
CA LEU A 151 -21.55 -4.62 -38.76
C LEU A 151 -22.09 -6.02 -38.48
N LYS A 152 -21.95 -6.51 -37.25
CA LYS A 152 -22.43 -7.84 -36.84
C LYS A 152 -23.96 -7.96 -36.92
N GLN A 153 -24.67 -6.87 -36.65
CA GLN A 153 -26.12 -6.81 -36.65
C GLN A 153 -26.57 -5.64 -37.54
N LEU A 154 -26.50 -5.82 -38.86
CA LEU A 154 -26.97 -4.80 -39.81
C LEU A 154 -28.46 -4.51 -39.68
N GLN A 155 -29.25 -5.54 -39.34
CA GLN A 155 -30.70 -5.42 -39.16
C GLN A 155 -31.07 -4.47 -38.01
N ASP A 156 -30.25 -4.40 -36.96
CA ASP A 156 -30.47 -3.48 -35.83
C ASP A 156 -30.30 -2.00 -36.23
N CYS A 157 -29.79 -1.74 -37.45
CA CYS A 157 -29.66 -0.40 -38.01
C CYS A 157 -30.84 -0.02 -38.93
N VAL A 158 -31.84 -0.89 -39.09
CA VAL A 158 -32.99 -0.70 -39.98
C VAL A 158 -34.26 -0.50 -39.17
N CYS A 159 -35.06 0.48 -39.55
CA CYS A 159 -36.34 0.73 -38.91
C CYS A 159 -37.32 -0.38 -39.27
N SER A 160 -37.77 -1.14 -38.28
CA SER A 160 -38.72 -2.24 -38.46
C SER A 160 -40.07 -1.85 -39.07
N ARG A 161 -40.46 -0.57 -38.99
CA ARG A 161 -41.73 -0.07 -39.55
C ARG A 161 -41.62 0.38 -41.00
N HIS A 162 -40.48 0.93 -41.38
CA HIS A 162 -40.31 1.61 -42.67
C HIS A 162 -39.32 0.90 -43.59
N ASP A 163 -38.62 -0.12 -43.10
CA ASP A 163 -37.54 -0.83 -43.80
C ASP A 163 -36.43 0.13 -44.29
N GLU A 164 -36.28 1.26 -43.59
CA GLU A 164 -35.33 2.32 -43.90
C GLU A 164 -34.24 2.41 -42.83
N VAL A 165 -33.01 2.72 -43.25
CA VAL A 165 -31.87 2.82 -42.34
C VAL A 165 -32.09 3.93 -41.30
N MET A 166 -31.84 3.61 -40.05
CA MET A 166 -31.96 4.52 -38.92
C MET A 166 -30.78 5.49 -38.88
N MET A 167 -30.97 6.66 -39.47
CA MET A 167 -29.96 7.72 -39.58
C MET A 167 -30.25 8.93 -38.68
N MET A 168 -31.37 8.90 -37.98
CA MET A 168 -31.82 9.94 -37.05
C MET A 168 -31.81 9.40 -35.61
N PHE A 169 -31.77 10.29 -34.64
CA PHE A 169 -31.89 9.98 -33.22
C PHE A 169 -32.93 10.89 -32.59
N CYS A 170 -33.91 10.31 -31.92
CA CYS A 170 -34.89 11.05 -31.14
C CYS A 170 -34.37 11.22 -29.71
N ARG A 171 -34.10 12.45 -29.27
CA ARG A 171 -33.66 12.76 -27.92
C ARG A 171 -34.78 12.65 -26.89
N THR A 172 -36.02 12.92 -27.30
CA THR A 172 -37.19 12.73 -26.43
C THR A 172 -37.32 11.28 -26.00
N ASP A 173 -37.21 10.34 -26.95
CA ASP A 173 -37.42 8.91 -26.71
C ASP A 173 -36.12 8.11 -26.54
N GLN A 174 -34.96 8.75 -26.69
CA GLN A 174 -33.62 8.16 -26.56
C GLN A 174 -33.38 6.94 -27.46
N GLN A 175 -33.79 7.01 -28.72
CA GLN A 175 -33.66 5.90 -29.67
C GLN A 175 -33.27 6.35 -31.09
N CYS A 176 -32.58 5.47 -31.80
CA CYS A 176 -32.30 5.64 -33.23
C CYS A 176 -33.59 5.39 -34.04
N ILE A 177 -33.86 6.23 -35.04
CA ILE A 177 -35.05 6.15 -35.91
C ILE A 177 -34.68 6.44 -37.37
N CYS A 178 -35.51 6.07 -38.35
CA CYS A 178 -35.31 6.47 -39.75
C CYS A 178 -35.89 7.87 -40.03
N TYR A 179 -35.66 8.39 -41.24
CA TYR A 179 -36.18 9.71 -41.65
C TYR A 179 -37.71 9.75 -41.73
N LEU A 180 -38.37 8.66 -42.12
CA LEU A 180 -39.84 8.60 -42.18
C LEU A 180 -40.47 8.68 -40.78
N CYS A 181 -39.81 8.13 -39.76
CA CYS A 181 -40.27 8.24 -38.37
C CYS A 181 -40.36 9.69 -37.89
N THR A 182 -39.53 10.62 -38.39
CA THR A 182 -39.53 12.01 -37.93
C THR A 182 -40.74 12.81 -38.41
N VAL A 183 -41.43 12.32 -39.45
CA VAL A 183 -42.64 12.95 -40.02
C VAL A 183 -43.92 12.16 -39.71
N ASP A 184 -43.81 11.02 -39.01
CA ASP A 184 -44.92 10.18 -38.56
C ASP A 184 -44.93 10.11 -37.02
N GLN A 185 -44.51 8.98 -36.43
CA GLN A 185 -44.62 8.72 -34.99
C GLN A 185 -43.86 9.72 -34.10
N HIS A 186 -42.75 10.28 -34.57
CA HIS A 186 -41.92 11.22 -33.81
C HIS A 186 -42.11 12.66 -34.27
N LEU A 187 -43.24 12.97 -34.92
CA LEU A 187 -43.56 14.33 -35.35
C LEU A 187 -43.62 15.27 -34.14
N GLY A 188 -42.77 16.31 -34.16
CA GLY A 188 -42.67 17.30 -33.09
C GLY A 188 -41.74 16.93 -31.93
N HIS A 189 -41.09 15.76 -31.96
CA HIS A 189 -40.04 15.42 -30.98
C HIS A 189 -38.70 16.10 -31.32
N ASP A 190 -37.80 16.21 -30.35
CA ASP A 190 -36.43 16.69 -30.60
C ASP A 190 -35.65 15.59 -31.32
N THR A 191 -35.53 15.73 -32.65
CA THR A 191 -34.83 14.77 -33.50
C THR A 191 -33.61 15.43 -34.14
N VAL A 192 -32.48 14.73 -34.07
CA VAL A 192 -31.21 15.12 -34.69
C VAL A 192 -30.68 13.99 -35.55
N THR A 193 -29.65 14.23 -36.36
CA THR A 193 -28.97 13.12 -37.06
C THR A 193 -28.20 12.26 -36.05
N SER A 194 -28.14 10.95 -36.26
CA SER A 194 -27.40 10.04 -35.37
C SER A 194 -25.91 10.40 -35.31
N ALA A 195 -25.35 10.96 -36.39
CA ALA A 195 -23.96 11.43 -36.41
C ALA A 195 -23.72 12.63 -35.50
N ALA A 196 -24.64 13.59 -35.46
CA ALA A 196 -24.56 14.73 -34.56
C ALA A 196 -24.70 14.29 -33.10
N GLU A 197 -25.70 13.46 -32.79
CA GLU A 197 -25.88 12.97 -31.41
C GLU A 197 -24.70 12.13 -30.93
N ARG A 198 -24.15 11.26 -31.79
CA ARG A 198 -22.93 10.51 -31.47
C ARG A 198 -21.78 11.43 -31.09
N THR A 199 -21.62 12.55 -31.80
CA THR A 199 -20.55 13.52 -31.52
C THR A 199 -20.74 14.17 -30.15
N GLU A 200 -21.97 14.52 -29.79
CA GLU A 200 -22.33 15.05 -28.47
C GLU A 200 -22.02 14.03 -27.36
N LYS A 201 -22.56 12.80 -27.48
CA LYS A 201 -22.36 11.72 -26.51
C LYS A 201 -20.90 11.29 -26.39
N GLN A 202 -20.15 11.34 -27.48
CA GLN A 202 -18.71 11.08 -27.46
C GLN A 202 -17.95 12.10 -26.60
N ARG A 203 -18.36 13.37 -26.62
CA ARG A 203 -17.75 14.43 -25.79
C ARG A 203 -18.12 14.27 -24.32
N GLU A 204 -19.38 13.99 -24.01
CA GLU A 204 -19.83 13.67 -22.64
C GLU A 204 -19.04 12.50 -22.06
N LEU A 205 -18.85 11.44 -22.85
CA LEU A 205 -18.07 10.26 -22.47
C LEU A 205 -16.60 10.62 -22.21
N GLN A 206 -16.00 11.49 -23.02
CA GLN A 206 -14.63 11.95 -22.82
C GLN A 206 -14.47 12.70 -21.50
N VAL A 207 -15.41 13.58 -21.14
CA VAL A 207 -15.42 14.30 -19.86
C VAL A 207 -15.57 13.32 -18.69
N SER A 208 -16.48 12.36 -18.79
CA SER A 208 -16.67 11.32 -17.77
C SER A 208 -15.39 10.47 -17.58
N ARG A 209 -14.76 10.07 -18.69
CA ARG A 209 -13.49 9.34 -18.68
C ARG A 209 -12.38 10.13 -17.99
N GLN A 210 -12.26 11.44 -18.25
CA GLN A 210 -11.29 12.30 -17.57
C GLN A 210 -11.54 12.37 -16.06
N LYS A 211 -12.80 12.51 -15.63
CA LYS A 211 -13.16 12.50 -14.19
C LYS A 211 -12.76 11.18 -13.52
N ILE A 212 -13.01 10.04 -14.16
CA ILE A 212 -12.61 8.73 -13.64
C ILE A 212 -11.08 8.61 -13.56
N GLN A 213 -10.36 9.03 -14.60
CA GLN A 213 -8.90 9.03 -14.61
C GLN A 213 -8.32 9.90 -13.49
N GLN A 214 -8.93 11.05 -13.20
CA GLN A 214 -8.52 11.90 -12.10
C GLN A 214 -8.75 11.20 -10.74
N ARG A 215 -9.93 10.61 -10.53
CA ARG A 215 -10.22 9.83 -9.31
C ARG A 215 -9.26 8.66 -9.11
N ILE A 216 -8.87 7.98 -10.19
CA ILE A 216 -7.86 6.91 -10.14
C ILE A 216 -6.53 7.45 -9.64
N LYS A 217 -6.06 8.58 -10.20
CA LYS A 217 -4.81 9.23 -9.76
C LYS A 217 -4.87 9.66 -8.29
N ASP A 218 -6.00 10.21 -7.86
CA ASP A 218 -6.18 10.64 -6.46
C ASP A 218 -6.17 9.43 -5.52
N LYS A 219 -6.83 8.33 -5.89
CA LYS A 219 -6.79 7.08 -5.12
C LYS A 219 -5.40 6.43 -5.10
N GLN A 220 -4.63 6.54 -6.18
CA GLN A 220 -3.23 6.10 -6.19
C GLN A 220 -2.37 6.92 -5.23
N LYS A 221 -2.62 8.23 -5.10
CA LYS A 221 -1.95 9.07 -4.07
C LYS A 221 -2.37 8.66 -2.66
N ASP A 222 -3.67 8.42 -2.42
CA ASP A 222 -4.17 7.94 -1.12
C ASP A 222 -3.47 6.63 -0.71
N ILE A 223 -3.26 5.69 -1.64
CA ILE A 223 -2.54 4.44 -1.39
C ILE A 223 -1.09 4.69 -0.95
N ILE A 224 -0.39 5.65 -1.58
CA ILE A 224 0.99 5.99 -1.20
C ILE A 224 1.03 6.54 0.23
N VAL A 225 0.08 7.40 0.61
CA VAL A 225 -0.03 7.93 1.98
C VAL A 225 -0.26 6.81 2.98
N LEU A 226 -1.18 5.88 2.69
CA LEU A 226 -1.43 4.72 3.55
C LEU A 226 -0.19 3.82 3.70
N GLN A 227 0.57 3.62 2.63
CA GLN A 227 1.84 2.88 2.70
C GLN A 227 2.87 3.58 3.58
N GLN A 228 2.93 4.91 3.57
CA GLN A 228 3.78 5.68 4.47
C GLN A 228 3.29 5.57 5.92
N GLU A 229 1.98 5.64 6.17
CA GLU A 229 1.41 5.45 7.51
C GLU A 229 1.73 4.06 8.08
N LEU A 230 1.62 2.99 7.27
CA LEU A 230 2.02 1.65 7.69
C LEU A 230 3.49 1.59 8.12
N LYS A 231 4.37 2.25 7.36
CA LYS A 231 5.80 2.35 7.72
C LYS A 231 6.00 3.10 9.04
N ILE A 232 5.30 4.22 9.24
CA ILE A 232 5.37 5.00 10.48
C ILE A 232 4.88 4.17 11.67
N ILE A 233 3.78 3.42 11.52
CA ILE A 233 3.28 2.52 12.58
C ILE A 233 4.35 1.49 12.96
N SER A 234 4.99 0.87 11.96
CA SER A 234 6.08 -0.08 12.23
C SER A 234 7.24 0.58 12.97
N CYS A 235 7.74 1.73 12.49
CA CYS A 235 8.87 2.41 13.13
C CYS A 235 8.55 2.86 14.56
N THR A 236 7.35 3.41 14.79
CA THR A 236 6.93 3.84 16.13
C THR A 236 6.73 2.66 17.08
N ALA A 237 6.31 1.50 16.59
CA ALA A 237 6.26 0.28 17.38
C ALA A 237 7.67 -0.19 17.76
N ASP A 238 8.61 -0.22 16.81
CA ASP A 238 10.01 -0.60 17.06
C ASP A 238 10.68 0.35 18.08
N GLU A 239 10.46 1.67 17.93
CA GLU A 239 10.95 2.68 18.88
C GLU A 239 10.37 2.47 20.28
N ALA A 240 9.08 2.14 20.39
CA ALA A 240 8.43 1.85 21.67
C ALA A 240 9.02 0.60 22.34
N VAL A 241 9.29 -0.46 21.56
CA VAL A 241 9.96 -1.68 22.05
C VAL A 241 11.35 -1.35 22.56
N VAL A 242 12.18 -0.67 21.77
CA VAL A 242 13.56 -0.29 22.17
C VAL A 242 13.56 0.55 23.46
N LYS A 243 12.64 1.53 23.56
CA LYS A 243 12.52 2.36 24.76
C LYS A 243 12.08 1.54 25.98
N SER A 244 11.11 0.65 25.81
CA SER A 244 10.64 -0.26 26.86
C SER A 244 11.76 -1.18 27.35
N ASP A 245 12.48 -1.83 26.42
CA ASP A 245 13.60 -2.72 26.73
C ASP A 245 14.71 -2.00 27.48
N ARG A 246 15.02 -0.76 27.09
CA ARG A 246 15.97 0.08 27.82
C ARG A 246 15.52 0.32 29.26
N THR A 247 14.25 0.67 29.48
CA THR A 247 13.70 0.88 30.82
C THR A 247 13.79 -0.40 31.67
N PHE A 248 13.41 -1.56 31.12
CA PHE A 248 13.54 -2.82 31.84
C PHE A 248 15.00 -3.19 32.14
N THR A 249 15.91 -2.92 31.22
CA THR A 249 17.36 -3.11 31.42
C THR A 249 17.88 -2.25 32.57
N GLU A 250 17.48 -0.98 32.64
CA GLU A 250 17.82 -0.07 33.73
C GLU A 250 17.28 -0.59 35.08
N MET A 251 16.05 -1.10 35.12
CA MET A 251 15.47 -1.72 36.33
C MET A 251 16.25 -2.96 36.77
N ILE A 252 16.58 -3.86 35.85
CA ILE A 252 17.37 -5.06 36.14
C ILE A 252 18.73 -4.66 36.75
N ARG A 253 19.40 -3.67 36.15
CA ARG A 253 20.69 -3.17 36.65
C ARG A 253 20.60 -2.69 38.10
N LEU A 254 19.55 -1.95 38.44
CA LEU A 254 19.32 -1.46 39.81
C LEU A 254 19.08 -2.62 40.80
N VAL A 255 18.27 -3.61 40.40
CA VAL A 255 18.02 -4.80 41.24
C VAL A 255 19.30 -5.60 41.46
N GLU A 256 20.14 -5.77 40.44
CA GLU A 256 21.43 -6.45 40.55
C GLU A 256 22.43 -5.68 41.42
N GLU A 257 22.42 -4.34 41.37
CA GLU A 257 23.19 -3.47 42.25
C GLU A 257 22.77 -3.69 43.71
N ARG A 258 21.46 -3.64 44.01
CA ARG A 258 20.96 -3.94 45.37
C ARG A 258 21.25 -5.36 45.83
N ARG A 259 21.22 -6.34 44.93
CA ARG A 259 21.65 -7.72 45.23
C ARG A 259 23.10 -7.77 45.71
N ARG A 260 23.99 -7.00 45.06
CA ARG A 260 25.40 -6.90 45.47
C ARG A 260 25.55 -6.21 46.82
N ASP A 261 24.82 -5.12 47.05
CA ASP A 261 24.82 -4.40 48.34
C ASP A 261 24.44 -5.32 49.50
N VAL A 262 23.33 -6.05 49.37
CA VAL A 262 22.84 -6.98 50.40
C VAL A 262 23.87 -8.09 50.66
N LYS A 263 24.46 -8.66 49.60
CA LYS A 263 25.51 -9.68 49.74
C LYS A 263 26.72 -9.13 50.51
N GLN A 264 27.14 -7.91 50.20
CA GLN A 264 28.28 -7.28 50.88
C GLN A 264 27.97 -7.02 52.36
N GLN A 265 26.78 -6.52 52.69
CA GLN A 265 26.39 -6.29 54.08
C GLN A 265 26.34 -7.59 54.89
N ILE A 266 25.83 -8.69 54.31
CA ILE A 266 25.85 -10.01 54.95
C ILE A 266 27.29 -10.43 55.28
N ARG A 267 28.22 -10.31 54.32
CA ARG A 267 29.63 -10.68 54.52
C ARG A 267 30.33 -9.80 55.56
N SER A 268 30.07 -8.49 55.56
CA SER A 268 30.63 -7.59 56.57
C SER A 268 30.11 -7.91 57.98
N LYS A 269 28.82 -8.21 58.12
CA LYS A 269 28.24 -8.62 59.41
C LYS A 269 28.81 -9.98 59.86
N GLU A 270 28.93 -10.94 58.95
CA GLU A 270 29.59 -12.23 59.22
C GLU A 270 31.01 -12.03 59.75
N GLU A 271 31.82 -11.22 59.09
CA GLU A 271 33.20 -10.93 59.49
C GLU A 271 33.28 -10.30 60.90
N ASN A 272 32.43 -9.30 61.17
CA ASN A 272 32.38 -8.64 62.48
C ASN A 272 31.95 -9.60 63.60
N GLU A 273 30.94 -10.42 63.37
CA GLU A 273 30.47 -11.42 64.34
C GLU A 273 31.54 -12.50 64.57
N VAL A 274 32.26 -12.92 63.52
CA VAL A 274 33.39 -13.86 63.64
C VAL A 274 34.54 -13.27 64.45
N ILE A 275 34.91 -12.00 64.23
CA ILE A 275 35.93 -11.31 65.03
C ILE A 275 35.50 -11.29 66.51
N ARG A 276 34.26 -10.88 66.79
CA ARG A 276 33.72 -10.82 68.16
C ARG A 276 33.77 -12.19 68.86
N VAL A 277 33.40 -13.27 68.15
CA VAL A 277 33.45 -14.64 68.71
C VAL A 277 34.89 -15.07 68.97
N LYS A 278 35.83 -14.80 68.05
CA LYS A 278 37.26 -15.11 68.24
C LYS A 278 37.88 -14.36 69.41
N GLU A 279 37.49 -13.10 69.63
CA GLU A 279 37.95 -12.33 70.81
C GLU A 279 37.44 -12.94 72.11
N LEU A 280 36.20 -13.44 72.13
CA LEU A 280 35.64 -14.15 73.29
C LEU A 280 36.35 -15.49 73.52
N GLU A 281 36.59 -16.25 72.44
CA GLU A 281 37.35 -17.50 72.46
C GLU A 281 38.75 -17.28 73.05
N SER A 282 39.49 -16.30 72.56
CA SER A 282 40.84 -15.98 73.05
C SER A 282 40.86 -15.58 74.54
N LYS A 283 39.84 -14.84 75.00
CA LYS A 283 39.69 -14.51 76.44
C LYS A 283 39.48 -15.78 77.28
N LEU A 284 38.60 -16.68 76.83
CA LEU A 284 38.35 -17.94 77.51
C LEU A 284 39.58 -18.86 77.51
N GLU A 285 40.34 -18.90 76.42
CA GLU A 285 41.61 -19.65 76.36
C GLU A 285 42.64 -19.11 77.36
N GLN A 286 42.76 -17.78 77.48
CA GLN A 286 43.63 -17.16 78.47
C GLN A 286 43.19 -17.48 79.90
N GLU A 287 41.89 -17.41 80.18
CA GLU A 287 41.33 -17.75 81.48
C GLU A 287 41.58 -19.23 81.83
N ILE A 288 41.38 -20.14 80.88
CA ILE A 288 41.71 -21.57 81.06
C ILE A 288 43.20 -21.76 81.34
N ALA A 289 44.09 -21.04 80.64
CA ALA A 289 45.54 -21.14 80.87
C ALA A 289 45.95 -20.63 82.26
N GLU A 290 45.31 -19.56 82.75
CA GLU A 290 45.50 -19.05 84.11
C GLU A 290 44.99 -20.02 85.16
N LEU A 291 43.80 -20.60 84.97
CA LEU A 291 43.23 -21.61 85.85
C LEU A 291 44.11 -22.86 85.92
N ARG A 292 44.59 -23.37 84.78
CA ARG A 292 45.53 -24.50 84.73
C ARG A 292 46.85 -24.22 85.46
N ARG A 293 47.34 -22.98 85.41
CA ARG A 293 48.56 -22.58 86.15
C ARG A 293 48.32 -22.62 87.66
N LYS A 294 47.21 -22.04 88.13
CA LYS A 294 46.82 -22.06 89.55
C LYS A 294 46.61 -23.49 90.05
N ASP A 295 45.95 -24.33 89.25
CA ASP A 295 45.75 -25.75 89.53
C ASP A 295 47.09 -26.50 89.71
N ALA A 296 48.05 -26.29 88.81
CA ALA A 296 49.38 -26.90 88.92
C ALA A 296 50.17 -26.43 90.15
N GLU A 297 50.02 -25.17 90.57
CA GLU A 297 50.64 -24.65 91.80
C GLU A 297 50.03 -25.27 93.06
N LEU A 298 48.70 -25.43 93.08
CA LEU A 298 47.98 -26.13 94.14
C LEU A 298 48.38 -27.61 94.21
N ASP A 299 48.46 -28.29 93.06
CA ASP A 299 48.88 -29.68 92.95
C ASP A 299 50.31 -29.88 93.48
N ARG A 300 51.26 -29.02 93.09
CA ARG A 300 52.63 -29.05 93.60
C ARG A 300 52.72 -28.85 95.11
N LEU A 301 51.95 -27.90 95.66
CA LEU A 301 51.92 -27.69 97.10
C LEU A 301 51.38 -28.91 97.83
N SER A 302 50.33 -29.56 97.30
CA SER A 302 49.72 -30.76 97.90
C SER A 302 50.68 -31.96 98.01
N HIS A 303 51.70 -32.02 97.16
CA HIS A 303 52.74 -33.06 97.16
C HIS A 303 54.01 -32.68 97.95
N THR A 304 53.98 -31.62 98.78
CA THR A 304 55.15 -31.23 99.60
C THR A 304 55.21 -32.03 100.90
N ASP A 305 56.24 -32.90 101.06
CA ASP A 305 56.40 -33.77 102.23
C ASP A 305 56.76 -33.02 103.54
N ASP A 306 57.45 -31.87 103.41
CA ASP A 306 57.83 -31.04 104.57
C ASP A 306 56.63 -30.23 105.07
N HIS A 307 56.18 -30.56 106.27
CA HIS A 307 54.97 -29.99 106.88
C HIS A 307 55.13 -28.49 107.17
N ASN A 308 56.34 -28.02 107.49
CA ASN A 308 56.60 -26.60 107.75
C ASN A 308 56.62 -25.81 106.44
N GLN A 309 57.23 -26.35 105.38
CA GLN A 309 57.27 -25.74 104.06
C GLN A 309 55.87 -25.62 103.45
N PHE A 310 55.02 -26.65 103.60
CA PHE A 310 53.62 -26.61 103.21
C PHE A 310 52.88 -25.45 103.90
N LEU A 311 52.96 -25.37 105.24
CA LEU A 311 52.28 -24.34 106.03
C LEU A 311 52.78 -22.92 105.74
N LEU A 312 54.07 -22.76 105.41
CA LEU A 312 54.65 -21.47 105.03
C LEU A 312 54.19 -21.01 103.63
N GLN A 313 53.99 -21.94 102.68
CA GLN A 313 53.59 -21.63 101.31
C GLN A 313 52.06 -21.54 101.13
N TYR A 314 51.28 -22.24 101.95
CA TYR A 314 49.82 -22.31 101.89
C TYR A 314 49.10 -20.94 101.84
N PRO A 315 49.42 -19.94 102.68
CA PRO A 315 48.70 -18.65 102.67
C PRO A 315 48.86 -17.84 101.37
N SER A 316 49.92 -18.09 100.60
CA SER A 316 50.17 -17.42 99.32
C SER A 316 49.38 -18.08 98.19
N VAL A 317 49.26 -19.41 98.22
CA VAL A 317 48.56 -20.19 97.19
C VAL A 317 47.04 -20.18 97.43
N SER A 318 46.58 -20.17 98.69
CA SER A 318 45.14 -20.11 99.01
C SER A 318 44.45 -18.85 98.49
N LYS A 319 45.16 -17.70 98.47
CA LYS A 319 44.65 -16.43 97.93
C LYS A 319 44.44 -16.46 96.41
N LEU A 320 45.01 -17.42 95.70
CA LEU A 320 44.80 -17.57 94.26
C LEU A 320 43.41 -18.14 93.93
N SER A 321 42.77 -18.81 94.90
CA SER A 321 41.46 -19.45 94.80
C SER A 321 40.28 -18.49 95.01
N ASP A 322 40.49 -17.32 95.62
CA ASP A 322 39.40 -16.44 96.10
C ASP A 322 38.84 -15.48 95.02
N HIS A 323 39.17 -15.66 93.75
CA HIS A 323 38.58 -14.84 92.70
C HIS A 323 37.13 -15.28 92.43
N PRO A 324 36.14 -14.36 92.44
CA PRO A 324 34.76 -14.74 92.18
C PRO A 324 34.66 -15.30 90.76
N ASP A 325 33.98 -16.44 90.62
CA ASP A 325 33.70 -17.10 89.34
C ASP A 325 33.35 -16.06 88.27
N SER A 326 34.21 -15.94 87.27
CA SER A 326 33.95 -15.16 86.07
C SER A 326 32.61 -15.64 85.53
N SER A 327 31.63 -14.73 85.49
CA SER A 327 30.25 -15.05 85.16
C SER A 327 30.17 -15.96 83.95
N SER A 328 29.48 -17.10 84.07
CA SER A 328 29.21 -18.00 82.96
C SER A 328 28.57 -17.20 81.83
N ASN A 329 29.35 -16.86 80.82
CA ASN A 329 28.83 -16.13 79.68
C ASN A 329 27.82 -17.06 79.00
N ASN A 330 26.54 -16.71 79.02
CA ASN A 330 25.51 -17.43 78.28
C ASN A 330 25.82 -17.28 76.78
N ILE A 331 26.63 -18.19 76.24
CA ILE A 331 26.95 -18.25 74.81
C ILE A 331 25.73 -18.86 74.10
N SER A 332 24.73 -18.02 73.83
CA SER A 332 23.61 -18.42 72.99
C SER A 332 23.96 -18.17 71.51
N PRO A 333 23.66 -19.11 70.59
CA PRO A 333 23.80 -18.88 69.16
C PRO A 333 22.93 -17.68 68.75
N LEU A 334 23.56 -16.65 68.19
CA LEU A 334 22.86 -15.48 67.72
C LEU A 334 22.29 -15.76 66.32
N ASN A 335 20.97 -15.71 66.14
CA ASN A 335 20.32 -15.80 64.82
C ASN A 335 20.49 -14.47 64.05
N CYS A 336 21.73 -14.14 63.68
CA CYS A 336 22.13 -12.81 63.19
C CYS A 336 21.45 -12.33 61.89
N PHE A 337 20.83 -13.23 61.13
CA PHE A 337 20.45 -12.96 59.73
C PHE A 337 18.97 -13.21 59.42
N GLU A 338 18.17 -13.70 60.37
CA GLU A 338 16.77 -14.05 60.14
C GLU A 338 15.94 -12.79 59.79
N ASP A 339 16.13 -11.71 60.55
CA ASP A 339 15.53 -10.39 60.26
C ASP A 339 15.91 -9.85 58.88
N LEU A 340 17.15 -10.10 58.44
CA LEU A 340 17.64 -9.65 57.14
C LEU A 340 16.93 -10.40 56.00
N THR A 341 16.74 -11.71 56.14
CA THR A 341 16.00 -12.52 55.16
C THR A 341 14.52 -12.15 55.10
N ALA A 342 13.91 -11.81 56.24
CA ALA A 342 12.55 -11.29 56.31
C ALA A 342 12.43 -9.93 55.58
N ALA A 343 13.35 -9.00 55.83
CA ALA A 343 13.36 -7.69 55.18
C ALA A 343 13.53 -7.78 53.65
N VAL A 344 14.38 -8.68 53.15
CA VAL A 344 14.53 -8.93 51.70
C VAL A 344 13.25 -9.52 51.09
N SER A 345 12.56 -10.38 51.83
CA SER A 345 11.28 -10.96 51.39
C SER A 345 10.18 -9.91 51.32
N GLU A 346 10.11 -9.01 52.31
CA GLU A 346 9.17 -7.89 52.31
C GLU A 346 9.42 -6.95 51.11
N LEU A 347 10.68 -6.64 50.80
CA LEU A 347 11.05 -5.86 49.63
C LEU A 347 10.60 -6.53 48.32
N ARG A 348 10.79 -7.84 48.20
CA ARG A 348 10.32 -8.63 47.04
C ARG A 348 8.82 -8.46 46.86
N ASP A 349 8.04 -8.64 47.92
CA ASP A 349 6.58 -8.64 47.83
C ASP A 349 6.06 -7.25 47.40
N LYS A 350 6.62 -6.18 47.97
CA LYS A 350 6.33 -4.79 47.57
C LYS A 350 6.64 -4.53 46.09
N LEU A 351 7.78 -5.01 45.59
CA LEU A 351 8.16 -4.88 44.18
C LEU A 351 7.20 -5.65 43.27
N LEU A 352 6.84 -6.88 43.64
CA LEU A 352 5.92 -7.70 42.86
C LEU A 352 4.53 -7.07 42.76
N ASP A 353 4.02 -6.48 43.84
CA ASP A 353 2.70 -5.85 43.81
C ASP A 353 2.70 -4.57 42.95
N SER A 354 3.75 -3.75 43.05
CA SER A 354 3.92 -2.59 42.17
C SER A 354 4.03 -2.98 40.69
N LEU A 355 4.70 -4.09 40.39
CA LEU A 355 4.81 -4.61 39.02
C LEU A 355 3.46 -5.09 38.48
N LYS A 356 2.64 -5.78 39.29
CA LYS A 356 1.29 -6.22 38.88
C LYS A 356 0.38 -5.04 38.55
N GLU A 357 0.39 -4.01 39.39
CA GLU A 357 -0.39 -2.80 39.15
C GLU A 357 0.07 -2.08 37.88
N GLY A 358 1.37 -1.85 37.74
CA GLY A 358 1.95 -1.24 36.55
C GLY A 358 1.66 -2.02 35.26
N TRP A 359 1.73 -3.36 35.32
CA TRP A 359 1.42 -4.24 34.19
C TRP A 359 -0.02 -4.08 33.69
N THR A 360 -0.98 -3.94 34.61
CA THR A 360 -2.39 -3.76 34.27
C THR A 360 -2.59 -2.47 33.45
N ASN A 361 -1.92 -1.38 33.83
CA ASN A 361 -1.97 -0.11 33.10
C ASN A 361 -1.33 -0.20 31.69
N ILE A 362 -0.23 -0.95 31.57
CA ILE A 362 0.41 -1.22 30.27
C ILE A 362 -0.55 -1.99 29.36
N LEU A 363 -1.18 -3.06 29.87
CA LEU A 363 -2.12 -3.87 29.11
C LEU A 363 -3.32 -3.07 28.62
N LEU A 364 -3.88 -2.20 29.47
CA LEU A 364 -4.96 -1.29 29.08
C LEU A 364 -4.54 -0.34 27.95
N THR A 365 -3.31 0.16 27.99
CA THR A 365 -2.77 1.06 26.96
C THR A 365 -2.59 0.35 25.62
N ILE A 366 -2.12 -0.90 25.63
CA ILE A 366 -1.92 -1.73 24.43
C ILE A 366 -3.27 -2.14 23.81
N THR A 367 -4.24 -2.49 24.64
CA THR A 367 -5.52 -3.06 24.18
C THR A 367 -6.50 -1.98 23.69
N ARG A 368 -6.26 -0.70 24.01
CA ARG A 368 -7.15 0.40 23.63
C ARG A 368 -7.17 0.59 22.11
N PRO A 369 -8.32 0.37 21.43
CA PRO A 369 -8.39 0.56 19.99
C PRO A 369 -8.15 2.02 19.62
N LYS A 370 -7.06 2.30 18.90
CA LYS A 370 -6.91 3.58 18.21
C LYS A 370 -7.63 3.46 16.87
N VAL A 371 -8.87 3.95 16.83
CA VAL A 371 -9.61 4.09 15.58
C VAL A 371 -8.79 4.99 14.64
N LEU A 372 -8.44 4.46 13.46
CA LEU A 372 -7.95 5.25 12.33
C LEU A 372 -9.09 6.15 11.85
N VAL A 373 -9.35 7.21 12.61
CA VAL A 373 -10.25 8.29 12.20
C VAL A 373 -9.53 8.97 11.06
N LYS A 374 -10.08 8.87 9.84
CA LYS A 374 -9.77 9.81 8.77
C LYS A 374 -9.76 11.19 9.40
N LYS A 375 -8.64 11.92 9.34
CA LYS A 375 -8.58 13.34 9.71
C LYS A 375 -9.47 14.15 8.76
N THR A 376 -10.78 13.98 8.82
CA THR A 376 -11.68 15.11 8.62
C THR A 376 -11.37 16.07 9.76
N PRO A 377 -11.04 17.34 9.47
CA PRO A 377 -10.92 18.33 10.53
C PRO A 377 -12.18 18.24 11.39
N PRO A 378 -12.05 18.23 12.73
CA PRO A 378 -13.22 18.16 13.60
C PRO A 378 -14.20 19.25 13.17
N GLU A 379 -15.48 18.90 13.04
CA GLU A 379 -16.51 19.92 12.82
C GLU A 379 -16.33 21.00 13.90
N PRO A 380 -16.28 22.29 13.53
CA PRO A 380 -16.12 23.36 14.50
C PRO A 380 -17.23 23.23 15.56
N GLN A 381 -16.85 23.11 16.83
CA GLN A 381 -17.81 22.92 17.94
C GLN A 381 -17.98 24.21 18.75
N THR A 382 -17.04 25.15 18.60
CA THR A 382 -17.07 26.43 19.30
C THR A 382 -17.32 27.58 18.33
N ARG A 383 -17.93 28.66 18.85
CA ARG A 383 -18.16 29.89 18.08
C ARG A 383 -16.87 30.45 17.47
N ALA A 384 -15.75 30.35 18.18
CA ALA A 384 -14.45 30.84 17.70
C ALA A 384 -13.95 30.05 16.48
N GLU A 385 -14.18 28.74 16.43
CA GLU A 385 -13.82 27.89 15.29
C GLU A 385 -14.72 28.16 14.08
N PHE A 386 -16.02 28.38 14.28
CA PHE A 386 -16.93 28.78 13.20
C PHE A 386 -16.57 30.15 12.59
N LEU A 387 -16.13 31.10 13.41
CA LEU A 387 -15.77 32.44 12.96
C LEU A 387 -14.55 32.45 12.02
N GLN A 388 -13.68 31.43 12.05
CA GLN A 388 -12.58 31.28 11.08
C GLN A 388 -13.07 31.06 9.64
N TYR A 389 -14.30 30.56 9.48
CA TYR A 389 -14.96 30.38 8.18
C TYR A 389 -15.90 31.53 7.83
N SER A 390 -16.02 32.54 8.70
CA SER A 390 -16.85 33.71 8.41
C SER A 390 -16.30 34.45 7.20
N ARG A 391 -17.18 34.70 6.23
CA ARG A 391 -16.88 35.51 5.06
C ARG A 391 -17.89 36.62 4.98
N GLU A 392 -17.44 37.78 4.55
CA GLU A 392 -18.32 38.90 4.25
C GLU A 392 -19.07 38.59 2.96
N ILE A 393 -20.38 38.38 3.07
CA ILE A 393 -21.24 38.05 1.92
C ILE A 393 -21.83 39.34 1.38
N THR A 394 -21.71 39.54 0.07
CA THR A 394 -22.37 40.62 -0.67
C THR A 394 -23.28 40.02 -1.74
N LEU A 395 -24.34 40.76 -2.05
CA LEU A 395 -25.37 40.42 -3.01
C LEU A 395 -25.10 41.07 -4.35
N ASP A 396 -25.43 40.38 -5.44
CA ASP A 396 -25.14 40.85 -6.79
C ASP A 396 -26.26 41.78 -7.30
N PRO A 397 -25.98 43.10 -7.46
CA PRO A 397 -26.96 44.07 -7.93
C PRO A 397 -27.40 43.85 -9.39
N ASN A 398 -26.67 43.05 -10.18
CA ASN A 398 -27.05 42.74 -11.55
C ASN A 398 -28.10 41.62 -11.65
N THR A 399 -28.25 40.84 -10.58
CA THR A 399 -29.19 39.70 -10.54
C THR A 399 -30.47 40.02 -9.76
N VAL A 400 -30.46 41.04 -8.89
CA VAL A 400 -31.59 41.37 -8.01
C VAL A 400 -32.89 41.62 -8.78
N ASN A 401 -33.96 40.96 -8.36
CA ASN A 401 -35.30 41.20 -8.88
C ASN A 401 -35.76 42.64 -8.59
N THR A 402 -36.53 43.22 -9.51
CA THR A 402 -37.01 44.61 -9.40
C THR A 402 -37.97 44.84 -8.24
N GLY A 403 -38.58 43.81 -7.64
CA GLY A 403 -39.38 43.94 -6.41
C GLY A 403 -38.56 44.03 -5.11
N MET A 404 -37.24 44.12 -5.19
CA MET A 404 -36.34 44.10 -4.03
C MET A 404 -35.38 45.29 -4.06
N SER A 405 -35.00 45.82 -2.91
CA SER A 405 -33.97 46.86 -2.79
C SER A 405 -32.75 46.35 -2.02
N LEU A 406 -31.57 46.75 -2.47
CA LEU A 406 -30.29 46.48 -1.80
C LEU A 406 -29.85 47.67 -0.96
N SER A 407 -29.42 47.40 0.27
CA SER A 407 -28.91 48.40 1.20
C SER A 407 -27.68 47.89 1.94
N GLU A 408 -27.07 48.76 2.76
CA GLU A 408 -25.87 48.45 3.56
C GLU A 408 -24.72 47.89 2.70
N GLY A 409 -24.45 48.52 1.55
CA GLY A 409 -23.39 48.09 0.63
C GLY A 409 -23.65 46.70 0.01
N ASN A 410 -24.90 46.44 -0.38
CA ASN A 410 -25.38 45.17 -0.95
C ASN A 410 -25.29 43.97 0.00
N LYS A 411 -25.35 44.20 1.32
CA LYS A 411 -25.34 43.10 2.31
C LYS A 411 -26.75 42.77 2.83
N LYS A 412 -27.71 43.64 2.53
CA LYS A 412 -29.10 43.49 2.97
C LYS A 412 -30.05 43.67 1.79
N VAL A 413 -31.09 42.83 1.75
CA VAL A 413 -32.17 42.91 0.78
C VAL A 413 -33.49 43.15 1.48
N THR A 414 -34.31 44.04 0.93
CA THR A 414 -35.65 44.36 1.44
C THR A 414 -36.65 44.18 0.32
N VAL A 415 -37.76 43.49 0.57
CA VAL A 415 -38.85 43.39 -0.41
C VAL A 415 -39.64 44.69 -0.39
N MET A 416 -39.85 45.27 -1.57
CA MET A 416 -40.49 46.57 -1.72
C MET A 416 -41.87 46.38 -2.35
N GLU A 417 -42.86 47.15 -1.89
CA GLU A 417 -44.19 47.15 -2.50
C GLU A 417 -44.18 47.67 -3.95
N HIS A 418 -43.22 48.54 -4.26
CA HIS A 418 -43.08 49.17 -5.58
C HIS A 418 -41.80 48.68 -6.27
N LYS A 419 -41.88 48.48 -7.59
CA LYS A 419 -40.71 48.05 -8.39
C LYS A 419 -39.62 49.12 -8.35
N GLN A 420 -38.40 48.67 -8.08
CA GLN A 420 -37.18 49.45 -8.06
C GLN A 420 -36.62 49.61 -9.47
N ASN A 421 -36.08 50.80 -9.74
CA ASN A 421 -35.50 51.16 -11.02
C ASN A 421 -34.05 50.67 -11.10
N TYR A 422 -33.86 49.40 -11.47
CA TYR A 422 -32.55 48.85 -11.82
C TYR A 422 -32.36 48.84 -13.34
N SER A 423 -31.11 49.01 -13.78
CA SER A 423 -30.74 48.85 -15.18
C SER A 423 -30.97 47.41 -15.66
N ASP A 424 -31.45 47.26 -16.90
CA ASP A 424 -31.64 45.97 -17.53
C ASP A 424 -30.32 45.20 -17.63
N HIS A 425 -30.36 43.92 -17.25
CA HIS A 425 -29.22 43.01 -17.28
C HIS A 425 -29.71 41.59 -17.59
N PRO A 426 -29.01 40.82 -18.45
CA PRO A 426 -29.46 39.48 -18.88
C PRO A 426 -29.66 38.49 -17.72
N ASP A 427 -28.86 38.63 -16.66
CA ASP A 427 -28.94 37.76 -15.48
C ASP A 427 -29.96 38.22 -14.42
N ARG A 428 -30.76 39.25 -14.71
CA ARG A 428 -31.72 39.82 -13.76
C ARG A 428 -32.98 38.97 -13.66
N PHE A 429 -33.33 38.54 -12.45
CA PHE A 429 -34.55 37.79 -12.24
C PHE A 429 -35.80 38.66 -12.46
N SER A 430 -36.69 38.25 -13.36
CA SER A 430 -37.86 39.05 -13.77
C SER A 430 -39.16 38.68 -13.04
N TYR A 431 -39.35 37.40 -12.68
CA TYR A 431 -40.63 36.88 -12.22
C TYR A 431 -40.68 36.49 -10.73
N CYS A 432 -39.53 36.22 -10.10
CA CYS A 432 -39.47 35.79 -8.70
C CYS A 432 -38.49 36.65 -7.89
N ALA A 433 -38.85 36.88 -6.63
CA ALA A 433 -38.06 37.48 -5.56
C ALA A 433 -36.76 36.68 -5.30
N LYS A 434 -35.77 36.83 -6.17
CA LYS A 434 -34.47 36.13 -6.17
C LYS A 434 -33.32 37.09 -6.43
N ILE A 435 -32.15 36.70 -5.95
CA ILE A 435 -30.88 37.42 -6.09
C ILE A 435 -29.72 36.45 -5.84
N ASN A 436 -28.60 36.62 -6.53
CA ASN A 436 -27.38 35.82 -6.34
C ASN A 436 -26.38 36.51 -5.39
N LEU A 437 -25.46 35.73 -4.84
CA LEU A 437 -24.31 36.25 -4.09
C LEU A 437 -23.19 36.64 -5.07
N SER A 438 -22.49 37.74 -4.80
CA SER A 438 -21.42 38.26 -5.68
C SER A 438 -20.09 37.52 -5.56
N ASN A 439 -19.88 36.76 -4.47
CA ASN A 439 -18.60 36.13 -4.19
C ASN A 439 -18.48 34.75 -4.86
N GLN A 440 -17.58 34.63 -5.85
CA GLN A 440 -17.22 33.37 -6.54
C GLN A 440 -16.56 32.29 -5.64
N GLY A 441 -16.33 32.56 -4.35
CA GLY A 441 -15.56 31.70 -3.46
C GLY A 441 -16.31 30.56 -2.76
N CYS A 442 -17.62 30.36 -3.02
CA CYS A 442 -18.46 29.37 -2.30
C CYS A 442 -18.84 28.14 -3.14
N GLN A 443 -18.18 27.88 -4.28
CA GLN A 443 -18.51 26.72 -5.13
C GLN A 443 -17.86 25.39 -4.70
N ASN A 444 -16.92 25.39 -3.75
CA ASN A 444 -16.08 24.20 -3.52
C ASN A 444 -16.28 23.43 -2.21
N HIS A 445 -17.25 23.77 -1.35
CA HIS A 445 -17.38 23.09 -0.05
C HIS A 445 -18.78 22.69 0.43
N PHE A 446 -19.85 22.97 -0.29
CA PHE A 446 -21.17 22.46 0.08
C PHE A 446 -21.76 21.63 -1.06
N GLY A 447 -21.99 20.35 -0.75
CA GLY A 447 -22.71 19.43 -1.61
C GLY A 447 -24.08 20.01 -1.98
N SER A 448 -24.45 19.77 -3.22
CA SER A 448 -25.76 20.06 -3.81
C SER A 448 -26.92 19.73 -2.88
N GLY A 449 -27.78 20.74 -2.63
CA GLY A 449 -29.17 20.55 -2.24
C GLY A 449 -29.48 20.80 -0.78
N SER A 450 -29.94 22.00 -0.45
CA SER A 450 -30.90 22.26 0.63
C SER A 450 -31.54 23.64 0.43
N SER A 451 -32.81 23.64 0.06
CA SER A 451 -33.68 24.81 0.01
C SER A 451 -33.95 25.30 1.44
N TYR A 452 -33.52 26.51 1.78
CA TYR A 452 -33.98 27.19 2.99
C TYR A 452 -35.21 28.04 2.65
N ARG A 453 -36.33 27.71 3.28
CA ARG A 453 -37.52 28.56 3.39
C ARG A 453 -37.31 29.50 4.60
N PRO A 454 -37.47 30.82 4.48
CA PRO A 454 -37.49 31.68 5.65
C PRO A 454 -38.85 31.54 6.37
N MET A 455 -38.84 31.59 7.71
CA MET A 455 -40.00 31.98 8.51
C MET A 455 -40.24 33.48 8.37
#